data_AF-A0A1I7E120-F1
#
_entry.id   AF-A0A1I7E120-F1
#
_cell.length_a   1.000
_cell.length_b   1.000
_cell.length_c   1.000
_cell.angle_alpha   90.00
_cell.angle_beta   90.00
_cell.angle_gamma   90.00
#
_symmetry.space_group_name_H-M   'P 1'
#
loop_
_entity.id
_entity.type
_entity.pdbx_description
1 polymer ?
#
loop_
_entity_poly.entity_id
_entity_poly.type
_entity_poly.pdbx_seq_one_letter_code
_entity_poly.pdbx_strand_id
1 'polypeptide(L)'
;MPNSTTAHSFHIPVMGLGYTVDTPIKVAKYGISSVISIMDDHLLEDMRKIYSTKYVREFIPILDSEDDYRAKRITAYLDLTQSIIEEQFKILVNEDWKSNSEFRKYLELLPENSPIISQLEKLESSSESEKFQLKEELKSMMNIGAVDVNIMTKVDKINSDKSGNELPREYSDALSALRGFAKSKAKGSVVFSAGMNPALFSYVEQFSEFFPNQFGEIPKGIILKVSDFRSALIQGKFLAKKGLWVSEFRIESGLNCGGHAFATDGFLIGPILEEFKTKRNELFQILYETCQKSLESKDLNTLSKSPTFKITYQGGIGTASEDSLLREYYELDGTGWGSPFLLVPEATSVDNDTLDRLLKSRKSDYYLSDASPLGVPFNNLRTSSGEEQRLERIEKNRSGSPCYKKFLSNNTEFTEKPICTASRQYQILKTKQFEMGEIEVDELEKVQAKDCLCEGLSAPAILAAGETPRRNLRAVTICPGPNLAYFKGTFSLKEMTDHIYGKFSLKLDTERPHFFVKELQLYVTYLKKEFETKFTEKIVKKEAYLDKFRNNLIEGIGYYQEIISSVQVDSEDILQKMKGQFMSLKKEIESFSLPLNAEIV
;
A
#
# COMPACT_ATOMS: atom_id res chain seq x y z
N MET A 1 -12.95 23.77 16.81
CA MET A 1 -12.79 22.55 15.99
C MET A 1 -13.34 22.87 14.60
N PRO A 2 -12.70 22.33 13.57
CA PRO A 2 -13.29 21.13 12.99
C PRO A 2 -12.24 20.04 12.87
N ASN A 3 -12.45 18.93 13.58
CA ASN A 3 -11.99 17.65 13.09
C ASN A 3 -12.58 17.52 11.68
N SER A 4 -11.74 17.48 10.65
CA SER A 4 -12.18 17.00 9.33
C SER A 4 -12.68 15.57 9.54
N THR A 5 -13.98 15.42 9.78
CA THR A 5 -14.66 14.13 9.84
C THR A 5 -14.53 13.51 8.47
N THR A 6 -13.65 12.52 8.35
CA THR A 6 -13.54 11.73 7.14
C THR A 6 -14.86 11.03 6.89
N ALA A 7 -15.39 11.10 5.66
CA ALA A 7 -16.65 10.47 5.30
C ALA A 7 -16.62 8.95 5.52
N HIS A 8 -15.43 8.35 5.41
CA HIS A 8 -15.22 6.92 5.58
C HIS A 8 -14.16 6.61 6.64
N SER A 9 -14.35 5.50 7.35
CA SER A 9 -13.39 4.89 8.27
C SER A 9 -12.40 3.96 7.58
N PHE A 10 -12.51 3.79 6.27
CA PHE A 10 -11.58 2.99 5.47
C PHE A 10 -10.95 3.83 4.35
N HIS A 11 -9.86 3.32 3.79
CA HIS A 11 -9.21 3.88 2.60
C HIS A 11 -8.76 2.77 1.64
N ILE A 12 -8.51 3.13 0.38
CA ILE A 12 -7.95 2.22 -0.64
C ILE A 12 -6.43 2.46 -0.71
N PRO A 13 -5.58 1.56 -0.17
CA PRO A 13 -4.14 1.76 -0.17
C PRO A 13 -3.54 1.54 -1.56
N VAL A 14 -2.25 1.89 -1.69
CA VAL A 14 -1.51 1.68 -2.94
C VAL A 14 -1.44 0.19 -3.28
N MET A 15 -1.77 -0.15 -4.52
CA MET A 15 -1.64 -1.52 -5.04
C MET A 15 -0.80 -1.48 -6.32
N GLY A 16 0.46 -1.89 -6.23
CA GLY A 16 1.38 -1.85 -7.36
C GLY A 16 1.62 -0.43 -7.88
N LEU A 17 1.85 -0.32 -9.20
CA LEU A 17 2.05 0.97 -9.87
C LEU A 17 0.75 1.47 -10.53
N GLY A 18 0.10 0.61 -11.32
CA GLY A 18 -1.06 0.97 -12.15
C GLY A 18 -2.42 0.75 -11.51
N TYR A 19 -2.59 -0.23 -10.62
CA TYR A 19 -3.94 -0.64 -10.20
C TYR A 19 -4.73 0.45 -9.47
N THR A 20 -4.05 1.39 -8.80
CA THR A 20 -4.68 2.53 -8.11
C THR A 20 -4.30 3.89 -8.68
N VAL A 21 -3.66 3.94 -9.86
CA VAL A 21 -3.13 5.19 -10.42
C VAL A 21 -4.22 6.23 -10.69
N ASP A 22 -5.43 5.77 -11.03
CA ASP A 22 -6.60 6.59 -11.34
C ASP A 22 -7.76 6.40 -10.34
N THR A 23 -7.55 5.62 -9.27
CA THR A 23 -8.57 5.40 -8.23
C THR A 23 -9.12 6.71 -7.66
N PRO A 24 -8.30 7.74 -7.34
CA PRO A 24 -8.85 9.00 -6.87
C PRO A 24 -9.87 9.64 -7.84
N ILE A 25 -9.65 9.56 -9.15
CA ILE A 25 -10.58 10.07 -10.17
C ILE A 25 -11.92 9.31 -10.15
N LYS A 26 -11.89 8.05 -9.73
CA LYS A 26 -13.07 7.17 -9.66
C LYS A 26 -13.88 7.37 -8.38
N VAL A 27 -13.21 7.54 -7.23
CA VAL A 27 -13.86 7.43 -5.90
C VAL A 27 -13.76 8.66 -5.00
N ALA A 28 -12.84 9.60 -5.25
CA ALA A 28 -12.60 10.71 -4.30
C ALA A 28 -13.79 11.65 -4.19
N LYS A 29 -14.58 11.83 -5.26
CA LYS A 29 -15.85 12.59 -5.21
C LYS A 29 -16.86 12.02 -4.22
N TYR A 30 -16.70 10.75 -3.82
CA TYR A 30 -17.53 10.11 -2.80
C TYR A 30 -16.93 10.18 -1.39
N GLY A 31 -15.82 10.90 -1.18
CA GLY A 31 -15.15 11.00 0.11
C GLY A 31 -14.18 9.86 0.43
N ILE A 32 -14.01 8.89 -0.47
CA ILE A 32 -13.11 7.74 -0.26
C ILE A 32 -11.68 8.14 -0.60
N SER A 33 -10.80 8.12 0.40
CA SER A 33 -9.37 8.38 0.22
C SER A 33 -8.66 7.20 -0.46
N SER A 34 -7.72 7.51 -1.35
CA SER A 34 -6.94 6.48 -2.05
C SER A 34 -5.54 6.93 -2.43
N VAL A 35 -4.66 5.97 -2.72
CA VAL A 35 -3.22 6.22 -2.89
C VAL A 35 -2.74 5.93 -4.32
N ILE A 36 -2.03 6.89 -4.93
CA ILE A 36 -1.37 6.77 -6.25
C ILE A 36 0.12 6.50 -6.06
N SER A 37 0.68 5.46 -6.68
CA SER A 37 2.14 5.33 -6.77
C SER A 37 2.72 6.36 -7.74
N ILE A 38 3.63 7.22 -7.27
CA ILE A 38 4.26 8.25 -8.11
C ILE A 38 5.71 7.93 -8.47
N MET A 39 6.09 6.65 -8.34
CA MET A 39 7.45 6.17 -8.64
C MET A 39 7.70 5.93 -10.14
N ASP A 40 6.66 5.90 -10.97
CA ASP A 40 6.74 5.65 -12.41
C ASP A 40 6.18 6.83 -13.20
N ASP A 41 7.03 7.81 -13.50
CA ASP A 41 6.60 9.02 -14.23
C ASP A 41 6.18 8.72 -15.67
N HIS A 42 6.68 7.64 -16.28
CA HIS A 42 6.23 7.23 -17.62
C HIS A 42 4.77 6.78 -17.58
N LEU A 43 4.39 5.98 -16.57
CA LEU A 43 3.00 5.59 -16.37
C LEU A 43 2.12 6.81 -16.13
N LEU A 44 2.53 7.74 -15.26
CA LEU A 44 1.74 8.94 -14.98
C LEU A 44 1.55 9.81 -16.23
N GLU A 45 2.57 9.92 -17.08
CA GLU A 45 2.46 10.65 -18.35
C GLU A 45 1.50 9.95 -19.34
N ASP A 46 1.56 8.62 -19.43
CA ASP A 46 0.64 7.84 -20.27
C ASP A 46 -0.81 7.97 -19.74
N MET A 47 -1.01 7.90 -18.42
CA MET A 47 -2.32 8.11 -17.79
C MET A 47 -2.81 9.56 -17.94
N ARG A 48 -1.91 10.56 -17.87
CA ARG A 48 -2.23 11.96 -18.14
C ARG A 48 -2.76 12.13 -19.55
N LYS A 49 -2.14 11.50 -20.55
CA LYS A 49 -2.64 11.51 -21.93
C LYS A 49 -4.04 10.91 -22.04
N ILE A 50 -4.25 9.73 -21.43
CA ILE A 50 -5.53 9.01 -21.44
C ILE A 50 -6.63 9.89 -20.83
N TYR A 51 -6.39 10.43 -19.63
CA TYR A 51 -7.37 11.23 -18.91
C TYR A 51 -7.58 12.62 -19.51
N SER A 52 -6.53 13.27 -20.04
CA SER A 52 -6.70 14.49 -20.82
C SER A 52 -7.60 14.25 -22.03
N THR A 53 -7.42 13.15 -22.75
CA THR A 53 -8.28 12.82 -23.90
C THR A 53 -9.72 12.56 -23.46
N LYS A 54 -9.92 11.74 -22.41
CA LYS A 54 -11.24 11.38 -21.88
C LYS A 54 -12.04 12.59 -21.39
N TYR A 55 -11.37 13.59 -20.82
CA TYR A 55 -11.98 14.81 -20.27
C TYR A 55 -11.81 16.03 -21.19
N VAL A 56 -11.40 15.83 -22.46
CA VAL A 56 -11.24 16.89 -23.46
C VAL A 56 -10.39 18.06 -22.94
N ARG A 57 -9.24 17.73 -22.32
CA ARG A 57 -8.22 18.67 -21.88
C ARG A 57 -7.06 18.68 -22.85
N GLU A 58 -6.38 19.82 -22.94
CA GLU A 58 -5.13 19.92 -23.69
C GLU A 58 -4.08 18.95 -23.11
N PHE A 59 -3.34 18.30 -24.00
CA PHE A 59 -2.21 17.44 -23.65
C PHE A 59 -0.99 17.83 -24.49
N ILE A 60 -0.03 18.48 -23.85
CA ILE A 60 1.31 18.68 -24.38
C ILE A 60 2.23 17.69 -23.65
N PRO A 61 2.94 16.80 -24.37
CA PRO A 61 3.81 15.81 -23.74
C PRO A 61 5.03 16.49 -23.09
N ILE A 62 5.39 16.02 -21.90
CA ILE A 62 6.64 16.42 -21.23
C ILE A 62 7.70 15.40 -21.62
N LEU A 63 8.73 15.81 -22.35
CA LEU A 63 9.73 14.91 -22.93
C LEU A 63 10.85 14.56 -21.94
N ASP A 64 11.47 13.38 -22.10
CA ASP A 64 12.61 12.94 -21.27
C ASP A 64 13.84 13.86 -21.40
N SER A 65 13.88 14.70 -22.44
CA SER A 65 14.93 15.68 -22.68
C SER A 65 14.73 17.00 -21.95
N GLU A 66 13.55 17.23 -21.38
CA GLU A 66 13.27 18.45 -20.64
C GLU A 66 13.94 18.41 -19.28
N ASP A 67 14.37 19.59 -18.82
CA ASP A 67 14.86 19.73 -17.46
C ASP A 67 13.77 19.39 -16.44
N ASP A 68 14.14 18.66 -15.40
CA ASP A 68 13.25 18.18 -14.33
C ASP A 68 11.96 17.47 -14.83
N TYR A 69 12.03 16.77 -15.98
CA TYR A 69 10.85 16.14 -16.61
C TYR A 69 10.07 15.24 -15.66
N ARG A 70 10.75 14.52 -14.77
CA ARG A 70 10.14 13.56 -13.83
C ARG A 70 9.22 14.27 -12.83
N ALA A 71 9.73 15.31 -12.15
CA ALA A 71 8.90 16.08 -11.22
C ALA A 71 7.76 16.78 -11.97
N LYS A 72 8.02 17.33 -13.17
CA LYS A 72 7.00 17.98 -14.01
C LYS A 72 5.87 17.04 -14.41
N ARG A 73 6.16 15.80 -14.84
CA ARG A 73 5.16 14.78 -15.17
C ARG A 73 4.29 14.43 -13.97
N ILE A 74 4.93 14.21 -12.81
CA ILE A 74 4.25 13.91 -11.55
C ILE A 74 3.32 15.07 -11.16
N THR A 75 3.83 16.31 -11.16
CA THR A 75 3.01 17.51 -10.89
C THR A 75 1.85 17.62 -11.86
N ALA A 76 2.08 17.52 -13.17
CA ALA A 76 1.05 17.68 -14.19
C ALA A 76 -0.06 16.62 -14.09
N TYR A 77 0.29 15.36 -13.79
CA TYR A 77 -0.70 14.31 -13.60
C TYR A 77 -1.54 14.52 -12.33
N LEU A 78 -0.89 14.89 -11.22
CA LEU A 78 -1.57 15.14 -9.96
C LEU A 78 -2.49 16.38 -10.03
N ASP A 79 -2.05 17.42 -10.74
CA ASP A 79 -2.87 18.62 -11.00
C ASP A 79 -4.09 18.29 -11.86
N LEU A 80 -3.92 17.50 -12.94
CA LEU A 80 -5.03 17.00 -13.75
C LEU A 80 -6.01 16.22 -12.88
N THR A 81 -5.49 15.27 -12.09
CA THR A 81 -6.28 14.41 -11.19
C THR A 81 -7.10 15.25 -10.22
N GLN A 82 -6.47 16.20 -9.51
CA GLN A 82 -7.15 17.09 -8.57
C GLN A 82 -8.24 17.91 -9.26
N SER A 83 -7.95 18.47 -10.44
CA SER A 83 -8.92 19.29 -11.18
C SER A 83 -10.16 18.51 -11.61
N ILE A 84 -9.99 17.25 -12.03
CA ILE A 84 -11.11 16.38 -12.43
C ILE A 84 -11.98 16.07 -11.20
N ILE A 85 -11.36 15.73 -10.07
CA ILE A 85 -12.08 15.40 -8.84
C ILE A 85 -12.87 16.60 -8.32
N GLU A 86 -12.29 17.80 -8.35
CA GLU A 86 -12.97 19.03 -7.92
C GLU A 86 -14.16 19.36 -8.82
N GLU A 87 -14.06 19.15 -10.13
CA GLU A 87 -15.18 19.31 -11.07
C GLU A 87 -16.29 18.29 -10.78
N GLN A 88 -15.94 17.01 -10.65
CA GLN A 88 -16.90 15.94 -10.33
C GLN A 88 -17.62 16.20 -9.00
N PHE A 89 -16.90 16.64 -7.98
CA PHE A 89 -17.47 16.96 -6.67
C PHE A 89 -18.35 18.21 -6.73
N LYS A 90 -17.96 19.24 -7.48
CA LYS A 90 -18.78 20.44 -7.67
C LYS A 90 -20.12 20.12 -8.33
N ILE A 91 -20.12 19.23 -9.31
CA ILE A 91 -21.34 18.71 -9.96
C ILE A 91 -22.21 17.97 -8.93
N LEU A 92 -21.61 17.03 -8.19
CA LEU A 92 -22.29 16.24 -7.16
C LEU A 92 -22.96 17.12 -6.09
N VAL A 93 -22.31 18.20 -5.66
CA VAL A 93 -22.79 19.07 -4.57
C VAL A 93 -23.81 20.12 -5.03
N ASN A 94 -23.72 20.62 -6.27
CA ASN A 94 -24.50 21.79 -6.70
C ASN A 94 -25.68 21.50 -7.64
N GLU A 95 -25.73 20.33 -8.26
CA GLU A 95 -26.90 19.95 -9.07
C GLU A 95 -28.13 19.62 -8.21
N ASP A 96 -29.28 19.37 -8.87
CA ASP A 96 -30.49 18.94 -8.17
C ASP A 96 -30.32 17.54 -7.58
N TRP A 97 -30.18 17.47 -6.26
CA TRP A 97 -30.03 16.25 -5.47
C TRP A 97 -31.15 15.25 -5.68
N LYS A 98 -32.37 15.68 -6.05
CA LYS A 98 -33.47 14.76 -6.32
C LYS A 98 -33.21 13.93 -7.57
N SER A 99 -32.60 14.50 -8.61
CA SER A 99 -32.33 13.80 -9.88
C SER A 99 -30.89 13.33 -10.04
N ASN A 100 -29.96 13.80 -9.22
CA ASN A 100 -28.53 13.49 -9.35
C ASN A 100 -28.22 12.07 -8.84
N SER A 101 -27.89 11.16 -9.77
CA SER A 101 -27.52 9.78 -9.46
C SER A 101 -26.20 9.66 -8.68
N GLU A 102 -25.24 10.55 -8.91
CA GLU A 102 -23.96 10.56 -8.21
C GLU A 102 -24.12 11.02 -6.76
N PHE A 103 -25.02 11.97 -6.49
CA PHE A 103 -25.38 12.36 -5.13
C PHE A 103 -26.07 11.22 -4.38
N ARG A 104 -27.01 10.51 -5.03
CA ARG A 104 -27.62 9.30 -4.44
C ARG A 104 -26.57 8.23 -4.14
N LYS A 105 -25.67 7.96 -5.09
CA LYS A 105 -24.56 7.02 -4.90
C LYS A 105 -23.64 7.46 -3.75
N TYR A 106 -23.36 8.75 -3.59
CA TYR A 106 -22.63 9.25 -2.43
C TYR A 106 -23.29 8.87 -1.11
N LEU A 107 -24.60 9.14 -0.97
CA LEU A 107 -25.34 8.82 0.24
C LEU A 107 -25.39 7.31 0.52
N GLU A 108 -25.57 6.49 -0.52
CA GLU A 108 -25.59 5.02 -0.40
C GLU A 108 -24.27 4.46 0.15
N LEU A 109 -23.14 5.09 -0.18
CA LEU A 109 -21.80 4.66 0.25
C LEU A 109 -21.45 5.10 1.67
N LEU A 110 -22.12 6.11 2.24
CA LEU A 110 -21.84 6.57 3.60
C LEU A 110 -22.21 5.51 4.64
N PRO A 111 -21.52 5.44 5.80
CA PRO A 111 -21.95 4.58 6.90
C PRO A 111 -23.35 4.94 7.40
N GLU A 112 -24.09 3.97 7.96
CA GLU A 112 -25.47 4.19 8.45
C GLU A 112 -25.58 5.34 9.46
N ASN A 113 -24.63 5.43 10.38
CA ASN A 113 -24.59 6.47 11.42
C ASN A 113 -23.90 7.76 10.94
N SER A 114 -23.89 8.04 9.63
CA SER A 114 -23.25 9.24 9.08
C SER A 114 -24.01 10.50 9.50
N PRO A 115 -23.34 11.52 10.08
CA PRO A 115 -23.96 12.81 10.39
C PRO A 115 -24.58 13.49 9.16
N ILE A 116 -24.07 13.20 7.96
CA ILE A 116 -24.59 13.73 6.70
C ILE A 116 -26.00 13.18 6.42
N ILE A 117 -26.24 11.89 6.71
CA ILE A 117 -27.57 11.29 6.52
C ILE A 117 -28.58 11.94 7.47
N SER A 118 -28.24 12.06 8.76
CA SER A 118 -29.12 12.71 9.75
C SER A 118 -29.41 14.18 9.42
N GLN A 119 -28.41 14.91 8.91
CA GLN A 119 -28.59 16.31 8.49
C GLN A 119 -29.45 16.42 7.23
N LEU A 120 -29.39 15.44 6.31
CA LEU A 120 -30.25 15.39 5.13
C LEU A 120 -31.72 15.13 5.53
N GLU A 121 -31.98 14.19 6.45
CA GLU A 121 -33.33 13.94 6.97
C GLU A 121 -33.93 15.19 7.65
N LYS A 122 -33.08 15.92 8.40
CA LYS A 122 -33.46 17.22 8.97
C LYS A 122 -33.80 18.24 7.89
N LEU A 123 -33.01 18.33 6.83
CA LEU A 123 -33.28 19.22 5.69
C LEU A 123 -34.63 18.90 5.02
N GLU A 124 -34.94 17.63 4.81
CA GLU A 124 -36.18 17.18 4.14
C GLU A 124 -37.44 17.47 4.97
N SER A 125 -37.33 17.44 6.29
CA SER A 125 -38.43 17.69 7.24
C SER A 125 -38.61 19.16 7.68
N SER A 126 -37.70 20.05 7.28
CA SER A 126 -37.69 21.46 7.71
C SER A 126 -38.57 22.39 6.87
N SER A 127 -38.88 23.57 7.40
CA SER A 127 -39.63 24.62 6.69
C SER A 127 -38.82 25.21 5.52
N GLU A 128 -39.49 25.75 4.49
CA GLU A 128 -38.80 26.39 3.34
C GLU A 128 -37.86 27.52 3.75
N SER A 129 -38.17 28.24 4.84
CA SER A 129 -37.30 29.29 5.39
C SER A 129 -35.97 28.77 5.95
N GLU A 130 -35.90 27.52 6.40
CA GLU A 130 -34.71 26.93 7.03
C GLU A 130 -33.88 26.09 6.04
N LYS A 131 -34.51 25.62 4.95
CA LYS A 131 -33.88 24.71 3.99
C LYS A 131 -32.61 25.28 3.36
N PHE A 132 -32.55 26.58 3.09
CA PHE A 132 -31.36 27.18 2.51
C PHE A 132 -30.14 27.03 3.45
N GLN A 133 -30.30 27.38 4.72
CA GLN A 133 -29.21 27.30 5.70
C GLN A 133 -28.79 25.85 5.93
N LEU A 134 -29.74 24.94 6.16
CA LEU A 134 -29.46 23.52 6.37
C LEU A 134 -28.76 22.88 5.16
N LYS A 135 -29.10 23.34 3.95
CA LYS A 135 -28.44 22.88 2.72
C LYS A 135 -26.97 23.31 2.69
N GLU A 136 -26.66 24.57 3.00
CA GLU A 136 -25.26 25.04 3.06
C GLU A 136 -24.47 24.37 4.20
N GLU A 137 -25.12 24.11 5.34
CA GLU A 137 -24.53 23.30 6.42
C GLU A 137 -24.20 21.88 5.94
N LEU A 138 -25.13 21.19 5.27
CA LEU A 138 -24.90 19.85 4.73
C LEU A 138 -23.73 19.84 3.73
N LYS A 139 -23.67 20.82 2.82
CA LYS A 139 -22.57 20.96 1.86
C LYS A 139 -21.21 21.10 2.56
N SER A 140 -21.16 21.83 3.67
CA SER A 140 -19.92 22.02 4.44
C SER A 140 -19.41 20.75 5.14
N MET A 141 -20.28 19.75 5.32
CA MET A 141 -19.93 18.46 5.92
C MET A 141 -19.44 17.45 4.87
N MET A 142 -19.77 17.65 3.60
CA MET A 142 -19.35 16.80 2.51
C MET A 142 -17.90 17.10 2.12
N ASN A 143 -17.09 16.06 1.93
CA ASN A 143 -15.67 16.22 1.65
C ASN A 143 -15.21 15.30 0.51
N ILE A 144 -14.22 15.77 -0.23
CA ILE A 144 -13.48 14.99 -1.23
C ILE A 144 -12.52 14.04 -0.47
N GLY A 145 -12.42 12.80 -0.94
CA GLY A 145 -11.43 11.83 -0.46
C GLY A 145 -10.01 12.25 -0.80
N ALA A 146 -9.06 11.99 0.10
CA ALA A 146 -7.68 12.42 -0.09
C ALA A 146 -7.02 11.74 -1.31
N VAL A 147 -6.19 12.50 -2.04
CA VAL A 147 -5.32 12.02 -3.11
C VAL A 147 -3.94 11.76 -2.53
N ASP A 148 -3.77 10.60 -1.91
CA ASP A 148 -2.53 10.24 -1.23
C ASP A 148 -1.45 9.73 -2.20
N VAL A 149 -0.22 10.04 -1.83
CA VAL A 149 1.10 9.81 -2.41
C VAL A 149 1.90 8.53 -2.12
N ASN A 150 2.05 7.58 -3.02
CA ASN A 150 3.02 6.48 -3.02
C ASN A 150 4.52 6.83 -3.24
N ILE A 151 5.41 6.88 -2.24
CA ILE A 151 6.87 6.83 -2.48
C ILE A 151 7.52 5.64 -1.77
N MET A 152 8.09 4.70 -2.55
CA MET A 152 8.91 3.61 -2.04
C MET A 152 10.33 4.10 -1.76
N THR A 153 10.68 4.33 -0.50
CA THR A 153 11.89 5.07 -0.10
C THR A 153 13.21 4.38 -0.47
N LYS A 154 13.21 3.04 -0.55
CA LYS A 154 14.35 2.21 -0.99
C LYS A 154 14.63 2.29 -2.49
N VAL A 155 13.67 2.75 -3.29
CA VAL A 155 13.80 2.88 -4.74
C VAL A 155 14.13 4.33 -5.06
N ASP A 156 15.40 4.70 -4.90
CA ASP A 156 15.85 6.08 -5.06
C ASP A 156 17.14 6.15 -5.90
N LYS A 157 16.99 5.81 -7.18
CA LYS A 157 18.07 5.77 -8.16
C LYS A 157 18.61 7.17 -8.41
N ILE A 158 19.94 7.32 -8.38
CA ILE A 158 20.63 8.54 -8.81
C ILE A 158 20.57 8.61 -10.34
N ASN A 159 20.15 9.75 -10.86
CA ASN A 159 20.05 9.98 -12.30
C ASN A 159 21.34 10.64 -12.83
N SER A 160 21.56 10.54 -14.14
CA SER A 160 22.72 11.12 -14.81
C SER A 160 22.28 11.98 -15.99
N ASP A 161 23.11 12.97 -16.34
CA ASP A 161 22.94 13.77 -17.56
C ASP A 161 23.22 12.95 -18.83
N LYS A 162 23.06 13.58 -20.00
CA LYS A 162 23.34 12.95 -21.31
C LYS A 162 24.81 12.56 -21.49
N SER A 163 25.72 13.22 -20.80
CA SER A 163 27.16 12.95 -20.81
C SER A 163 27.53 11.80 -19.87
N GLY A 164 26.58 11.34 -19.04
CA GLY A 164 26.76 10.27 -18.06
C GLY A 164 27.25 10.74 -16.70
N ASN A 165 27.32 12.05 -16.45
CA ASN A 165 27.67 12.60 -15.14
C ASN A 165 26.47 12.48 -14.19
N GLU A 166 26.72 12.12 -12.93
CA GLU A 166 25.67 12.08 -11.92
C GLU A 166 25.06 13.47 -11.70
N LEU A 167 23.73 13.52 -11.68
CA LEU A 167 22.99 14.71 -11.31
C LEU A 167 22.99 14.89 -9.79
N PRO A 168 22.79 16.13 -9.30
CA PRO A 168 22.59 16.39 -7.88
C PRO A 168 21.49 15.49 -7.28
N ARG A 169 21.60 15.19 -5.98
CA ARG A 169 20.72 14.23 -5.30
C ARG A 169 19.23 14.56 -5.43
N GLU A 170 18.87 15.83 -5.54
CA GLU A 170 17.48 16.28 -5.75
C GLU A 170 16.83 15.74 -7.04
N TYR A 171 17.63 15.36 -8.04
CA TYR A 171 17.15 14.75 -9.29
C TYR A 171 17.08 13.22 -9.21
N SER A 172 17.30 12.60 -8.04
CA SER A 172 17.05 11.18 -7.86
C SER A 172 15.56 10.84 -7.97
N ASP A 173 15.25 9.57 -8.20
CA ASP A 173 13.89 9.11 -8.50
C ASP A 173 12.87 9.45 -7.40
N ALA A 174 13.23 9.29 -6.11
CA ALA A 174 12.32 9.54 -4.99
C ALA A 174 12.23 11.02 -4.64
N LEU A 175 13.35 11.77 -4.69
CA LEU A 175 13.33 13.20 -4.40
C LEU A 175 12.61 13.99 -5.49
N SER A 176 12.75 13.61 -6.76
CA SER A 176 11.97 14.18 -7.86
C SER A 176 10.48 13.89 -7.70
N ALA A 177 10.12 12.70 -7.21
CA ALA A 177 8.74 12.35 -6.92
C ALA A 177 8.15 13.19 -5.78
N LEU A 178 8.89 13.35 -4.69
CA LEU A 178 8.49 14.21 -3.58
C LEU A 178 8.32 15.66 -4.03
N ARG A 179 9.27 16.20 -4.82
CA ARG A 179 9.17 17.55 -5.39
C ARG A 179 7.94 17.70 -6.27
N GLY A 180 7.67 16.71 -7.12
CA GLY A 180 6.50 16.68 -8.00
C GLY A 180 5.19 16.76 -7.21
N PHE A 181 5.08 16.02 -6.10
CA PHE A 181 3.93 16.07 -5.20
C PHE A 181 3.85 17.36 -4.39
N ALA A 182 4.96 17.84 -3.85
CA ALA A 182 5.02 19.08 -3.09
C ALA A 182 4.54 20.28 -3.91
N LYS A 183 4.92 20.34 -5.19
CA LYS A 183 4.54 21.41 -6.11
C LYS A 183 3.16 21.23 -6.75
N SER A 184 2.49 20.10 -6.54
CA SER A 184 1.17 19.85 -7.14
C SER A 184 0.03 20.39 -6.29
N LYS A 185 -1.13 20.56 -6.93
CA LYS A 185 -2.40 20.95 -6.31
C LYS A 185 -3.08 19.80 -5.57
N ALA A 186 -2.55 18.57 -5.66
CA ALA A 186 -3.16 17.41 -5.01
C ALA A 186 -3.28 17.63 -3.50
N LYS A 187 -4.49 17.40 -2.99
CA LYS A 187 -4.84 17.49 -1.57
C LYS A 187 -4.77 16.09 -0.96
N GLY A 188 -3.77 15.87 -0.12
CA GLY A 188 -3.53 14.56 0.50
C GLY A 188 -2.17 14.51 1.17
N SER A 189 -1.71 13.30 1.44
CA SER A 189 -0.47 13.05 2.17
C SER A 189 0.50 12.20 1.38
N VAL A 190 1.80 12.37 1.62
CA VAL A 190 2.81 11.43 1.12
C VAL A 190 2.95 10.24 2.07
N VAL A 191 2.74 9.03 1.56
CA VAL A 191 3.01 7.76 2.24
C VAL A 191 4.44 7.32 1.92
N PHE A 192 5.30 7.32 2.94
CA PHE A 192 6.63 6.74 2.87
C PHE A 192 6.57 5.26 3.20
N SER A 193 6.94 4.41 2.22
CA SER A 193 6.94 2.96 2.36
C SER A 193 8.31 2.33 2.13
N ALA A 194 8.44 1.06 2.50
CA ALA A 194 9.66 0.26 2.36
C ALA A 194 10.85 0.71 3.22
N GLY A 195 10.61 1.46 4.31
CA GLY A 195 11.61 1.83 5.31
C GLY A 195 12.00 3.31 5.25
N MET A 196 13.11 3.66 5.91
CA MET A 196 13.58 5.03 6.03
C MET A 196 14.62 5.39 4.96
N ASN A 197 14.46 6.54 4.32
CA ASN A 197 15.48 7.19 3.48
C ASN A 197 15.77 8.58 4.07
N PRO A 198 16.88 8.75 4.81
CA PRO A 198 17.21 10.01 5.47
C PRO A 198 17.34 11.21 4.51
N ALA A 199 17.81 10.98 3.28
CA ALA A 199 17.95 12.01 2.27
C ALA A 199 16.58 12.52 1.81
N LEU A 200 15.66 11.60 1.51
CA LEU A 200 14.28 11.94 1.15
C LEU A 200 13.58 12.68 2.30
N PHE A 201 13.68 12.17 3.54
CA PHE A 201 13.02 12.78 4.69
C PHE A 201 13.58 14.18 5.00
N SER A 202 14.88 14.39 4.82
CA SER A 202 15.49 15.72 4.95
C SER A 202 15.09 16.65 3.81
N TYR A 203 14.88 16.12 2.60
CA TYR A 203 14.44 16.92 1.46
C TYR A 203 13.00 17.45 1.62
N VAL A 204 12.15 16.79 2.43
CA VAL A 204 10.81 17.32 2.78
C VAL A 204 10.91 18.73 3.40
N GLU A 205 11.96 19.03 4.15
CA GLU A 205 12.16 20.35 4.78
C GLU A 205 12.27 21.51 3.79
N GLN A 206 12.50 21.23 2.50
CA GLN A 206 12.61 22.24 1.45
C GLN A 206 11.25 22.76 0.97
N PHE A 207 10.14 22.19 1.44
CA PHE A 207 8.81 22.44 0.91
C PHE A 207 7.88 22.96 2.02
N SER A 208 7.43 24.21 1.88
CA SER A 208 6.53 24.87 2.84
C SER A 208 5.19 24.15 3.03
N GLU A 209 4.77 23.35 2.04
CA GLU A 209 3.49 22.64 2.04
C GLU A 209 3.40 21.57 3.13
N PHE A 210 4.51 21.14 3.72
CA PHE A 210 4.56 20.17 4.83
C PHE A 210 4.69 20.82 6.21
N PHE A 211 4.71 22.14 6.27
CA PHE A 211 4.77 22.89 7.52
C PHE A 211 3.41 23.54 7.85
N PRO A 212 3.16 23.87 9.13
CA PRO A 212 1.95 24.57 9.51
C PRO A 212 1.83 25.94 8.82
N ASN A 213 0.64 26.24 8.32
CA ASN A 213 0.29 27.58 7.87
C ASN A 213 0.01 28.50 9.09
N GLN A 214 -0.38 29.74 8.83
CA GLN A 214 -0.71 30.72 9.88
C GLN A 214 -1.86 30.30 10.82
N PHE A 215 -2.66 29.31 10.43
CA PHE A 215 -3.75 28.73 11.23
C PHE A 215 -3.33 27.44 11.96
N GLY A 216 -2.07 27.02 11.82
CA GLY A 216 -1.55 25.78 12.41
C GLY A 216 -1.96 24.52 11.64
N GLU A 217 -2.47 24.66 10.42
CA GLU A 217 -2.89 23.56 9.55
C GLU A 217 -1.79 23.18 8.57
N ILE A 218 -1.68 21.90 8.22
CA ILE A 218 -0.63 21.38 7.33
C ILE A 218 -1.26 21.03 5.98
N PRO A 219 -0.89 21.72 4.88
CA PRO A 219 -1.49 21.49 3.57
C PRO A 219 -1.28 20.09 3.00
N LYS A 220 -0.08 19.51 3.18
CA LYS A 220 0.26 18.14 2.74
C LYS A 220 0.75 17.31 3.92
N GLY A 221 0.05 16.22 4.19
CA GLY A 221 0.38 15.34 5.31
C GLY A 221 1.54 14.39 5.01
N ILE A 222 2.05 13.75 6.07
CA ILE A 222 3.03 12.66 5.99
C ILE A 222 2.43 11.42 6.65
N ILE A 223 2.46 10.30 5.94
CA ILE A 223 2.02 8.99 6.41
C ILE A 223 3.24 8.07 6.46
N LEU A 224 3.52 7.51 7.63
CA LEU A 224 4.58 6.52 7.79
C LEU A 224 4.00 5.11 7.77
N LYS A 225 4.41 4.32 6.77
CA LYS A 225 4.07 2.90 6.71
C LYS A 225 5.05 2.09 7.56
N VAL A 226 4.56 1.47 8.63
CA VAL A 226 5.39 0.89 9.70
C VAL A 226 4.95 -0.52 10.05
N SER A 227 5.90 -1.33 10.54
CA SER A 227 5.66 -2.71 10.98
C SER A 227 5.49 -2.85 12.50
N ASP A 228 5.98 -1.89 13.28
CA ASP A 228 6.04 -1.97 14.75
C ASP A 228 6.18 -0.57 15.38
N PHE A 229 5.95 -0.51 16.70
CA PHE A 229 5.98 0.73 17.48
C PHE A 229 7.35 1.39 17.48
N ARG A 230 8.43 0.60 17.54
CA ARG A 230 9.81 1.12 17.57
C ARG A 230 10.13 1.86 16.27
N SER A 231 9.77 1.29 15.12
CA SER A 231 9.95 1.88 13.81
C SER A 231 9.16 3.19 13.68
N ALA A 232 7.90 3.21 14.15
CA ALA A 232 7.09 4.43 14.22
C ALA A 232 7.75 5.52 15.06
N LEU A 233 8.22 5.20 16.27
CA LEU A 233 8.87 6.15 17.17
C LEU A 233 10.16 6.71 16.58
N ILE A 234 11.01 5.86 15.99
CA ILE A 234 12.30 6.29 15.41
C ILE A 234 12.07 7.22 14.22
N GLN A 235 11.25 6.80 13.26
CA GLN A 235 10.99 7.56 12.04
C GLN A 235 10.21 8.84 12.35
N GLY A 236 9.20 8.76 13.23
CA GLY A 236 8.45 9.92 13.71
C GLY A 236 9.36 10.94 14.39
N LYS A 237 10.26 10.52 15.29
CA LYS A 237 11.23 11.43 15.93
C LYS A 237 12.15 12.08 14.92
N PHE A 238 12.58 11.35 13.88
CA PHE A 238 13.43 11.91 12.84
C PHE A 238 12.76 13.08 12.12
N LEU A 239 11.49 12.93 11.74
CA LEU A 239 10.69 13.98 11.09
C LEU A 239 10.33 15.11 12.06
N ALA A 240 9.93 14.78 13.29
CA ALA A 240 9.59 15.79 14.31
C ALA A 240 10.78 16.69 14.63
N LYS A 241 12.02 16.15 14.70
CA LYS A 241 13.24 16.96 14.90
C LYS A 241 13.47 17.98 13.79
N LYS A 242 12.82 17.82 12.64
CA LYS A 242 12.88 18.70 11.48
C LYS A 242 11.69 19.68 11.41
N GLY A 243 10.76 19.61 12.37
CA GLY A 243 9.52 20.40 12.37
C GLY A 243 8.45 19.82 11.45
N LEU A 244 8.59 18.56 11.04
CA LEU A 244 7.65 17.87 10.16
C LEU A 244 6.74 16.96 10.98
N TRP A 245 5.42 17.16 10.85
CA TRP A 245 4.42 16.38 11.58
C TRP A 245 4.03 15.12 10.81
N VAL A 246 3.93 14.00 11.51
CA VAL A 246 3.38 12.76 10.95
C VAL A 246 1.87 12.75 11.19
N SER A 247 1.10 12.79 10.09
CA SER A 247 -0.36 12.81 10.10
C SER A 247 -0.96 11.43 10.34
N GLU A 248 -0.26 10.36 9.97
CA GLU A 248 -0.74 8.98 10.14
C GLU A 248 0.41 7.97 10.27
N PHE A 249 0.26 7.03 11.20
CA PHE A 249 1.02 5.78 11.27
C PHE A 249 0.16 4.66 10.70
N ARG A 250 0.54 4.18 9.52
CA ARG A 250 -0.17 3.11 8.81
C ARG A 250 0.54 1.79 9.07
N ILE A 251 -0.01 1.01 9.99
CA ILE A 251 0.55 -0.28 10.41
C ILE A 251 0.20 -1.33 9.37
N GLU A 252 1.16 -2.19 9.04
CA GLU A 252 0.95 -3.29 8.11
C GLU A 252 1.32 -4.65 8.67
N SER A 253 0.54 -5.66 8.29
CA SER A 253 0.98 -7.04 8.46
C SER A 253 2.19 -7.34 7.56
N GLY A 254 3.21 -7.96 8.13
CA GLY A 254 4.43 -8.34 7.43
C GLY A 254 4.20 -9.35 6.29
N LEU A 255 3.28 -10.30 6.46
CA LEU A 255 3.04 -11.39 5.50
C LEU A 255 1.63 -11.41 4.93
N ASN A 256 0.64 -10.80 5.60
CA ASN A 256 -0.77 -10.92 5.24
C ASN A 256 -1.27 -9.80 4.28
N CYS A 257 -0.37 -8.92 3.85
CA CYS A 257 -0.58 -7.87 2.84
C CYS A 257 -0.29 -8.38 1.42
N GLY A 258 -0.69 -7.60 0.41
CA GLY A 258 -0.19 -7.78 -0.95
C GLY A 258 1.17 -7.09 -1.17
N GLY A 259 1.81 -7.34 -2.32
CA GLY A 259 3.11 -6.75 -2.66
C GLY A 259 4.29 -7.38 -1.91
N HIS A 260 5.29 -6.57 -1.58
CA HIS A 260 6.46 -7.01 -0.81
C HIS A 260 6.06 -7.49 0.59
N ALA A 261 6.58 -8.65 0.98
CA ALA A 261 6.35 -9.23 2.28
C ALA A 261 7.63 -9.15 3.13
N PHE A 262 7.46 -8.79 4.40
CA PHE A 262 8.53 -8.64 5.37
C PHE A 262 8.16 -9.44 6.61
N ALA A 263 8.66 -10.68 6.72
CA ALA A 263 8.50 -11.44 7.96
C ALA A 263 9.24 -10.68 9.08
N THR A 264 8.52 -10.33 10.15
CA THR A 264 9.15 -9.89 11.40
C THR A 264 9.88 -11.07 12.05
N ASP A 265 10.54 -10.86 13.19
CA ASP A 265 11.12 -11.94 14.00
C ASP A 265 10.04 -12.80 14.70
N GLY A 266 8.91 -13.09 14.05
CA GLY A 266 7.78 -13.84 14.62
C GLY A 266 6.80 -13.01 15.46
N PHE A 267 6.86 -11.68 15.39
CA PHE A 267 5.90 -10.80 16.05
C PHE A 267 4.60 -10.73 15.24
N LEU A 268 3.51 -11.24 15.82
CA LEU A 268 2.17 -11.16 15.26
C LEU A 268 1.58 -9.76 15.42
N ILE A 269 0.61 -9.42 14.58
CA ILE A 269 0.07 -8.06 14.52
C ILE A 269 -0.72 -7.66 15.76
N GLY A 270 -1.39 -8.60 16.42
CA GLY A 270 -2.22 -8.30 17.60
C GLY A 270 -1.43 -7.61 18.71
N PRO A 271 -0.35 -8.24 19.22
CA PRO A 271 0.52 -7.62 20.23
C PRO A 271 1.10 -6.27 19.80
N ILE A 272 1.41 -6.10 18.50
CA ILE A 272 1.90 -4.82 17.96
C ILE A 272 0.81 -3.74 18.07
N LEU A 273 -0.41 -4.05 17.65
CA LEU A 273 -1.55 -3.13 17.75
C LEU A 273 -1.87 -2.78 19.22
N GLU A 274 -1.75 -3.74 20.14
CA GLU A 274 -1.91 -3.49 21.59
C GLU A 274 -0.87 -2.50 22.12
N GLU A 275 0.38 -2.62 21.67
CA GLU A 275 1.44 -1.69 22.04
C GLU A 275 1.12 -0.28 21.52
N PHE A 276 0.65 -0.15 20.28
CA PHE A 276 0.23 1.14 19.72
C PHE A 276 -0.95 1.75 20.49
N LYS A 277 -1.96 0.94 20.83
CA LYS A 277 -3.10 1.37 21.66
C LYS A 277 -2.62 1.89 23.01
N THR A 278 -1.84 1.08 23.73
CA THR A 278 -1.36 1.38 25.08
C THR A 278 -0.44 2.61 25.12
N LYS A 279 0.45 2.74 24.13
CA LYS A 279 1.46 3.81 24.07
C LYS A 279 1.09 4.97 23.14
N ARG A 280 -0.17 5.05 22.68
CA ARG A 280 -0.63 6.10 21.74
C ARG A 280 -0.32 7.51 22.25
N ASN A 281 -0.65 7.78 23.51
CA ASN A 281 -0.42 9.08 24.14
C ASN A 281 1.07 9.37 24.35
N GLU A 282 1.87 8.37 24.69
CA GLU A 282 3.33 8.51 24.80
C GLU A 282 3.93 8.91 23.45
N LEU A 283 3.59 8.18 22.39
CA LEU A 283 4.02 8.49 21.02
C LEU A 283 3.63 9.91 20.63
N PHE A 284 2.38 10.31 20.91
CA PHE A 284 1.91 11.67 20.65
C PHE A 284 2.73 12.74 21.36
N GLN A 285 2.86 12.66 22.68
CA GLN A 285 3.55 13.71 23.46
C GLN A 285 5.00 13.87 23.00
N ILE A 286 5.70 12.75 22.80
CA ILE A 286 7.08 12.74 22.34
C ILE A 286 7.22 13.46 20.99
N LEU A 287 6.36 13.13 20.02
CA LEU A 287 6.44 13.71 18.68
C LEU A 287 6.02 15.18 18.68
N TYR A 288 4.94 15.51 19.39
CA TYR A 288 4.40 16.86 19.47
C TYR A 288 5.43 17.81 20.08
N GLU A 289 5.96 17.50 21.27
CA GLU A 289 6.97 18.34 21.91
C GLU A 289 8.22 18.50 21.06
N THR A 290 8.68 17.41 20.42
CA THR A 290 9.87 17.46 19.56
C THR A 290 9.63 18.34 18.33
N CYS A 291 8.46 18.21 17.68
CA CYS A 291 8.08 18.98 16.51
C CYS A 291 7.91 20.46 16.84
N GLN A 292 7.19 20.75 17.91
CA GLN A 292 6.91 22.09 18.40
C GLN A 292 8.22 22.85 18.71
N LYS A 293 9.15 22.22 19.45
CA LYS A 293 10.49 22.79 19.72
C LYS A 293 11.28 23.06 18.44
N SER A 294 11.21 22.15 17.47
CA SER A 294 11.92 22.32 16.18
C SER A 294 11.35 23.49 15.37
N LEU A 295 10.02 23.60 15.29
CA LEU A 295 9.34 24.72 14.60
C LEU A 295 9.70 26.06 15.23
N GLU A 296 9.64 26.16 16.56
CA GLU A 296 10.02 27.36 17.31
C GLU A 296 11.49 27.74 17.08
N SER A 297 12.41 26.77 17.10
CA SER A 297 13.84 27.02 16.88
C SER A 297 14.17 27.52 15.47
N LYS A 298 13.25 27.35 14.52
CA LYS A 298 13.38 27.75 13.11
C LYS A 298 12.55 28.99 12.77
N ASP A 299 11.93 29.63 13.76
CA ASP A 299 10.99 30.76 13.58
C ASP A 299 9.85 30.44 12.58
N LEU A 300 9.35 29.20 12.60
CA LEU A 300 8.23 28.74 11.78
C LEU A 300 6.91 28.78 12.57
N ASN A 301 5.77 28.79 11.85
CA ASN A 301 4.47 28.65 12.48
C ASN A 301 4.40 27.36 13.29
N THR A 302 3.75 27.44 14.45
CA THR A 302 3.58 26.32 15.35
C THR A 302 2.46 25.40 14.88
N LEU A 303 2.44 24.18 15.41
CA LEU A 303 1.28 23.31 15.25
C LEU A 303 0.06 23.95 15.91
N SER A 304 -1.14 23.54 15.47
CA SER A 304 -2.37 23.88 16.20
C SER A 304 -2.27 23.41 17.66
N LYS A 305 -3.09 23.97 18.57
CA LYS A 305 -3.08 23.60 19.99
C LYS A 305 -3.52 22.15 20.26
N SER A 306 -4.06 21.46 19.27
CA SER A 306 -4.55 20.08 19.39
C SER A 306 -4.38 19.37 18.05
N PRO A 307 -3.13 19.20 17.56
CA PRO A 307 -2.92 18.42 16.36
C PRO A 307 -3.27 16.97 16.68
N THR A 308 -3.74 16.23 15.69
CA THR A 308 -3.98 14.80 15.81
C THR A 308 -3.11 14.05 14.81
N PHE A 309 -2.83 12.79 15.12
CA PHE A 309 -2.40 11.82 14.12
C PHE A 309 -3.35 10.64 14.14
N LYS A 310 -3.38 9.90 13.03
CA LYS A 310 -4.11 8.65 12.91
C LYS A 310 -3.20 7.45 13.12
N ILE A 311 -3.72 6.38 13.69
CA ILE A 311 -3.16 5.04 13.64
C ILE A 311 -4.17 4.19 12.86
N THR A 312 -3.73 3.66 11.74
CA THR A 312 -4.55 2.79 10.89
C THR A 312 -3.85 1.45 10.70
N TYR A 313 -4.62 0.45 10.31
CA TYR A 313 -4.08 -0.87 10.00
C TYR A 313 -4.54 -1.37 8.64
N GLN A 314 -3.65 -2.08 7.95
CA GLN A 314 -3.98 -2.84 6.75
C GLN A 314 -3.24 -4.17 6.73
N GLY A 315 -3.95 -5.21 6.29
CA GLY A 315 -3.39 -6.56 6.19
C GLY A 315 -4.42 -7.65 6.42
N GLY A 316 -4.89 -8.25 5.33
CA GLY A 316 -5.72 -9.44 5.36
C GLY A 316 -7.15 -9.30 5.89
N ILE A 317 -7.60 -8.08 6.17
CA ILE A 317 -8.99 -7.75 6.54
C ILE A 317 -9.92 -8.19 5.41
N GLY A 318 -11.01 -8.85 5.77
CA GLY A 318 -11.95 -9.42 4.83
C GLY A 318 -13.40 -9.41 5.28
N THR A 319 -13.74 -9.05 6.52
CA THR A 319 -15.14 -8.89 6.99
C THR A 319 -15.36 -7.60 7.78
N ALA A 320 -16.63 -7.18 7.92
CA ALA A 320 -17.00 -6.07 8.79
C ALA A 320 -16.66 -6.32 10.27
N SER A 321 -16.78 -7.57 10.75
CA SER A 321 -16.44 -7.90 12.14
C SER A 321 -14.95 -7.75 12.42
N GLU A 322 -14.09 -8.15 11.47
CA GLU A 322 -12.64 -7.93 11.54
C GLU A 322 -12.29 -6.42 11.56
N ASP A 323 -12.99 -5.62 10.75
CA ASP A 323 -12.85 -4.16 10.74
C ASP A 323 -13.31 -3.52 12.06
N SER A 324 -14.45 -3.93 12.60
CA SER A 324 -14.95 -3.46 13.89
C SER A 324 -14.04 -3.86 15.03
N LEU A 325 -13.49 -5.08 15.05
CA LEU A 325 -12.48 -5.50 16.04
C LEU A 325 -11.30 -4.53 16.06
N LEU A 326 -10.77 -4.19 14.88
CA LEU A 326 -9.65 -3.27 14.74
C LEU A 326 -9.99 -1.85 15.25
N ARG A 327 -11.16 -1.32 14.93
CA ARG A 327 -11.55 0.03 15.35
C ARG A 327 -11.96 0.12 16.81
N GLU A 328 -12.70 -0.87 17.31
CA GLU A 328 -13.33 -0.81 18.63
C GLU A 328 -12.39 -1.34 19.72
N TYR A 329 -11.76 -2.49 19.50
CA TYR A 329 -10.85 -3.07 20.51
C TYR A 329 -9.48 -2.42 20.49
N TYR A 330 -8.86 -2.24 19.31
CA TYR A 330 -7.54 -1.63 19.19
C TYR A 330 -7.57 -0.10 19.08
N GLU A 331 -8.76 0.51 19.07
CA GLU A 331 -8.96 1.96 18.99
C GLU A 331 -8.31 2.60 17.76
N LEU A 332 -8.25 1.86 16.65
CA LEU A 332 -7.68 2.37 15.40
C LEU A 332 -8.62 3.37 14.73
N ASP A 333 -8.05 4.42 14.13
CA ASP A 333 -8.83 5.49 13.46
C ASP A 333 -9.41 5.05 12.12
N GLY A 334 -8.98 3.90 11.60
CA GLY A 334 -9.48 3.33 10.36
C GLY A 334 -8.65 2.19 9.81
N THR A 335 -9.09 1.66 8.66
CA THR A 335 -8.49 0.48 8.05
C THR A 335 -8.18 0.69 6.56
N GLY A 336 -7.16 -0.01 6.06
CA GLY A 336 -6.81 -0.03 4.64
C GLY A 336 -7.26 -1.33 3.97
N TRP A 337 -8.08 -1.21 2.92
CA TRP A 337 -8.59 -2.35 2.16
C TRP A 337 -7.95 -2.38 0.78
N GLY A 338 -6.87 -3.16 0.64
CA GLY A 338 -6.14 -3.29 -0.62
C GLY A 338 -6.75 -4.34 -1.54
N SER A 339 -6.26 -5.58 -1.45
CA SER A 339 -6.55 -6.63 -2.42
C SER A 339 -8.03 -6.88 -2.72
N PRO A 340 -9.00 -6.78 -1.78
CA PRO A 340 -10.42 -6.88 -2.13
C PRO A 340 -10.87 -5.87 -3.20
N PHE A 341 -10.30 -4.66 -3.22
CA PHE A 341 -10.61 -3.65 -4.24
C PHE A 341 -10.04 -3.96 -5.63
N LEU A 342 -9.13 -4.93 -5.78
CA LEU A 342 -8.75 -5.45 -7.11
C LEU A 342 -9.92 -6.15 -7.81
N LEU A 343 -10.96 -6.54 -7.06
CA LEU A 343 -12.19 -7.13 -7.58
C LEU A 343 -13.31 -6.09 -7.77
N VAL A 344 -12.99 -4.80 -7.68
CA VAL A 344 -13.94 -3.68 -7.81
C VAL A 344 -13.54 -2.81 -9.01
N PRO A 345 -14.00 -3.13 -10.24
CA PRO A 345 -13.64 -2.39 -11.45
C PRO A 345 -14.04 -0.90 -11.42
N GLU A 346 -15.05 -0.55 -10.61
CA GLU A 346 -15.46 0.84 -10.40
C GLU A 346 -14.43 1.67 -9.64
N ALA A 347 -13.48 1.05 -8.93
CA ALA A 347 -12.51 1.73 -8.07
C ALA A 347 -11.07 1.55 -8.56
N THR A 348 -10.72 0.41 -9.15
CA THR A 348 -9.34 0.09 -9.54
C THR A 348 -9.20 -0.15 -11.04
N SER A 349 -7.96 -0.18 -11.52
CA SER A 349 -7.65 -0.42 -12.94
C SER A 349 -6.99 -1.79 -13.12
N VAL A 350 -7.82 -2.83 -13.00
CA VAL A 350 -7.46 -4.20 -13.36
C VAL A 350 -8.03 -4.49 -14.74
N ASP A 351 -7.20 -4.94 -15.68
CA ASP A 351 -7.67 -5.33 -17.00
C ASP A 351 -8.46 -6.65 -16.96
N ASN A 352 -9.29 -6.89 -17.98
CA ASN A 352 -10.22 -8.03 -18.00
C ASN A 352 -9.52 -9.41 -17.96
N ASP A 353 -8.35 -9.56 -18.60
CA ASP A 353 -7.60 -10.82 -18.58
C ASP A 353 -7.08 -11.10 -17.16
N THR A 354 -6.49 -10.09 -16.51
CA THR A 354 -6.03 -10.20 -15.13
C THR A 354 -7.18 -10.48 -14.16
N LEU A 355 -8.34 -9.84 -14.35
CA LEU A 355 -9.52 -10.06 -13.51
C LEU A 355 -10.05 -11.50 -13.65
N ASP A 356 -10.17 -12.01 -14.87
CA ASP A 356 -10.57 -13.39 -15.13
C ASP A 356 -9.59 -14.41 -14.50
N ARG A 357 -8.27 -14.16 -14.60
CA ARG A 357 -7.25 -14.97 -13.94
C ARG A 357 -7.40 -14.98 -12.42
N LEU A 358 -7.67 -13.83 -11.79
CA LEU A 358 -7.91 -13.77 -10.34
C LEU A 358 -9.13 -14.61 -9.92
N LEU A 359 -10.22 -14.55 -10.68
CA LEU A 359 -11.46 -15.29 -10.40
C LEU A 359 -11.29 -16.81 -10.55
N LYS A 360 -10.49 -17.25 -11.52
CA LYS A 360 -10.19 -18.66 -11.77
C LYS A 360 -9.10 -19.23 -10.84
N SER A 361 -8.37 -18.37 -10.14
CA SER A 361 -7.26 -18.79 -9.29
C SER A 361 -7.71 -19.53 -8.04
N ARG A 362 -6.96 -20.58 -7.70
CA ARG A 362 -7.11 -21.40 -6.50
C ARG A 362 -6.19 -20.86 -5.39
N LYS A 363 -6.41 -21.30 -4.16
CA LYS A 363 -5.60 -20.91 -2.98
C LYS A 363 -4.09 -21.15 -3.19
N SER A 364 -3.72 -22.23 -3.89
CA SER A 364 -2.32 -22.59 -4.21
C SER A 364 -1.64 -21.67 -5.23
N ASP A 365 -2.41 -20.89 -5.98
CA ASP A 365 -1.88 -20.02 -7.03
C ASP A 365 -1.38 -18.69 -6.44
N TYR A 366 -1.79 -18.36 -5.21
CA TYR A 366 -1.27 -17.27 -4.40
C TYR A 366 -0.09 -17.77 -3.58
N TYR A 367 1.08 -17.16 -3.77
CA TYR A 367 2.29 -17.63 -3.11
C TYR A 367 3.28 -16.50 -2.85
N LEU A 368 4.16 -16.74 -1.88
CA LEU A 368 5.30 -15.88 -1.62
C LEU A 368 6.45 -16.28 -2.56
N SER A 369 6.81 -15.38 -3.45
CA SER A 369 7.80 -15.61 -4.51
C SER A 369 9.10 -14.86 -4.27
N ASP A 370 10.18 -15.30 -4.92
CA ASP A 370 11.44 -14.57 -5.01
C ASP A 370 11.45 -13.57 -6.18
N ALA A 371 10.29 -13.22 -6.76
CA ALA A 371 10.21 -12.46 -8.01
C ALA A 371 10.74 -11.01 -7.93
N SER A 372 10.85 -10.44 -6.74
CA SER A 372 11.30 -9.05 -6.56
C SER A 372 12.78 -8.88 -6.93
N PRO A 373 13.10 -7.91 -7.82
CA PRO A 373 14.48 -7.52 -8.08
C PRO A 373 15.22 -6.95 -6.86
N LEU A 374 14.48 -6.52 -5.83
CA LEU A 374 15.04 -5.94 -4.60
C LEU A 374 15.53 -6.98 -3.58
N GLY A 375 15.43 -8.29 -3.88
CA GLY A 375 15.86 -9.36 -2.98
C GLY A 375 14.94 -9.58 -1.77
N VAL A 376 13.74 -8.99 -1.78
CA VAL A 376 12.72 -9.16 -0.75
C VAL A 376 11.60 -10.06 -1.26
N PRO A 377 11.06 -11.00 -0.47
CA PRO A 377 9.91 -11.80 -0.86
C PRO A 377 8.72 -10.96 -1.35
N PHE A 378 7.98 -11.49 -2.32
CA PHE A 378 6.91 -10.77 -3.01
C PHE A 378 5.71 -11.67 -3.22
N ASN A 379 4.55 -11.27 -2.70
CA ASN A 379 3.29 -11.96 -2.99
C ASN A 379 3.03 -11.89 -4.49
N ASN A 380 2.76 -13.04 -5.09
CA ASN A 380 2.61 -13.15 -6.54
C ASN A 380 1.52 -14.15 -6.90
N LEU A 381 1.07 -14.08 -8.14
CA LEU A 381 0.07 -14.97 -8.72
C LEU A 381 0.71 -15.84 -9.80
N ARG A 382 0.72 -17.17 -9.58
CA ARG A 382 1.33 -18.15 -10.51
C ARG A 382 0.74 -18.12 -11.91
N THR A 383 -0.53 -17.73 -12.01
CA THR A 383 -1.31 -17.71 -13.25
C THR A 383 -1.30 -16.33 -13.92
N SER A 384 -0.43 -15.40 -13.51
CA SER A 384 -0.33 -14.08 -14.13
C SER A 384 0.34 -14.15 -15.51
N SER A 385 -0.04 -13.25 -16.42
CA SER A 385 0.58 -13.18 -17.76
C SER A 385 2.04 -12.72 -17.71
N GLY A 386 2.44 -12.00 -16.65
CA GLY A 386 3.84 -11.71 -16.32
C GLY A 386 4.65 -12.97 -16.05
N GLU A 387 4.11 -13.90 -15.26
CA GLU A 387 4.75 -15.19 -14.97
C GLU A 387 4.85 -16.07 -16.22
N GLU A 388 3.79 -16.14 -17.03
CA GLU A 388 3.82 -16.84 -18.33
C GLU A 388 4.94 -16.30 -19.23
N GLN A 389 5.04 -14.97 -19.36
CA GLN A 389 6.09 -14.33 -20.14
C GLN A 389 7.50 -14.60 -19.57
N ARG A 390 7.65 -14.66 -18.24
CA ARG A 390 8.93 -14.96 -17.60
C ARG A 390 9.40 -16.35 -17.96
N LEU A 391 8.52 -17.35 -17.85
CA LEU A 391 8.80 -18.74 -18.21
C LEU A 391 9.11 -18.89 -19.70
N GLU A 392 8.30 -18.28 -20.57
CA GLU A 392 8.52 -18.29 -22.03
C GLU A 392 9.91 -17.72 -22.41
N ARG A 393 10.37 -16.69 -21.71
CA ARG A 393 11.70 -16.11 -21.92
C ARG A 393 12.81 -17.06 -21.51
N ILE A 394 12.64 -17.80 -20.42
CA ILE A 394 13.61 -18.81 -19.97
C ILE A 394 13.70 -19.93 -21.01
N GLU A 395 12.56 -20.47 -21.45
CA GLU A 395 12.51 -21.51 -22.50
C GLU A 395 13.19 -21.09 -23.81
N LYS A 396 13.10 -19.81 -24.16
CA LYS A 396 13.72 -19.23 -25.36
C LYS A 396 15.19 -18.84 -25.17
N ASN A 397 15.83 -19.18 -24.05
CA ASN A 397 17.20 -18.76 -23.69
C ASN A 397 17.38 -17.23 -23.74
N ARG A 398 16.34 -16.50 -23.31
CA ARG A 398 16.27 -15.03 -23.31
C ARG A 398 15.76 -14.49 -21.97
N SER A 399 16.10 -15.17 -20.87
CA SER A 399 15.74 -14.84 -19.50
C SER A 399 15.94 -13.36 -19.19
N GLY A 400 15.01 -12.79 -18.42
CA GLY A 400 15.01 -11.38 -18.05
C GLY A 400 14.41 -10.42 -19.09
N SER A 401 14.08 -9.22 -18.59
CA SER A 401 13.49 -8.13 -19.37
C SER A 401 14.56 -7.25 -20.02
N PRO A 402 14.30 -6.62 -21.19
CA PRO A 402 15.17 -5.58 -21.73
C PRO A 402 15.45 -4.40 -20.77
N CYS A 403 14.62 -4.22 -19.73
CA CYS A 403 14.77 -3.22 -18.67
C CYS A 403 14.84 -1.77 -19.19
N TYR A 404 13.78 -1.32 -19.86
CA TYR A 404 13.75 0.03 -20.43
C TYR A 404 13.63 1.14 -19.38
N LYS A 405 12.82 0.94 -18.34
CA LYS A 405 12.56 1.95 -17.28
C LYS A 405 13.68 2.09 -16.24
N LYS A 406 14.40 1.00 -15.96
CA LYS A 406 15.57 0.96 -15.05
C LYS A 406 15.34 1.46 -13.61
N PHE A 407 14.09 1.58 -13.13
CA PHE A 407 13.81 2.07 -11.77
C PHE A 407 14.35 1.16 -10.66
N LEU A 408 14.44 -0.15 -10.92
CA LEU A 408 14.94 -1.15 -9.97
C LEU A 408 16.39 -1.58 -10.25
N SER A 409 17.18 -0.73 -10.91
CA SER A 409 18.61 -0.95 -11.13
C SER A 409 19.40 -0.60 -9.86
N ASN A 410 19.84 -1.60 -9.12
CA ASN A 410 20.53 -1.41 -7.82
C ASN A 410 21.70 -2.36 -7.58
N ASN A 411 22.06 -3.23 -8.54
CA ASN A 411 23.09 -4.25 -8.35
C ASN A 411 24.29 -3.99 -9.28
N THR A 412 25.50 -4.01 -8.72
CA THR A 412 26.78 -3.75 -9.41
C THR A 412 27.70 -4.97 -9.47
N GLU A 413 27.16 -6.18 -9.33
CA GLU A 413 27.94 -7.44 -9.31
C GLU A 413 28.77 -7.63 -10.58
N PHE A 414 28.22 -7.26 -11.73
CA PHE A 414 28.87 -7.47 -13.04
C PHE A 414 29.26 -6.19 -13.78
N THR A 415 28.82 -5.03 -13.31
CA THR A 415 28.99 -3.76 -14.03
C THR A 415 29.20 -2.62 -13.05
N GLU A 416 30.01 -1.64 -13.43
CA GLU A 416 30.23 -0.42 -12.63
C GLU A 416 28.93 0.35 -12.40
N LYS A 417 28.11 0.50 -13.46
CA LYS A 417 26.77 1.08 -13.34
C LYS A 417 25.79 0.02 -12.87
N PRO A 418 24.90 0.32 -11.91
CA PRO A 418 23.96 -0.67 -11.40
C PRO A 418 22.99 -1.13 -12.50
N ILE A 419 22.76 -2.44 -12.55
CA ILE A 419 21.76 -3.09 -13.41
C ILE A 419 20.73 -3.80 -12.55
N CYS A 420 19.54 -4.01 -13.12
CA CYS A 420 18.45 -4.69 -12.44
C CYS A 420 18.66 -6.22 -12.51
N THR A 421 18.43 -6.93 -11.42
CA THR A 421 18.56 -8.40 -11.37
C THR A 421 17.54 -9.14 -12.24
N ALA A 422 16.38 -8.51 -12.52
CA ALA A 422 15.42 -8.99 -13.52
C ALA A 422 15.77 -8.59 -14.97
N SER A 423 16.87 -7.86 -15.20
CA SER A 423 17.28 -7.49 -16.56
C SER A 423 17.89 -8.68 -17.29
N ARG A 424 17.69 -8.72 -18.61
CA ARG A 424 18.31 -9.70 -19.49
C ARG A 424 19.83 -9.68 -19.39
N GLN A 425 20.40 -8.49 -19.23
CA GLN A 425 21.84 -8.32 -19.07
C GLN A 425 22.34 -9.09 -17.84
N TYR A 426 21.74 -8.85 -16.67
CA TYR A 426 22.13 -9.52 -15.43
C TYR A 426 21.91 -11.04 -15.51
N GLN A 427 20.74 -11.45 -16.00
CA GLN A 427 20.37 -12.87 -16.13
C GLN A 427 21.34 -13.65 -17.02
N ILE A 428 21.73 -13.11 -18.18
CA ILE A 428 22.72 -13.74 -19.08
C ILE A 428 24.09 -13.86 -18.40
N LEU A 429 24.52 -12.82 -17.69
CA LEU A 429 25.82 -12.84 -16.98
C LEU A 429 25.82 -13.90 -15.88
N LYS A 430 24.70 -14.02 -15.14
CA LYS A 430 24.54 -15.06 -14.12
C LYS A 430 24.47 -16.48 -14.70
N THR A 431 23.79 -16.67 -15.83
CA THR A 431 23.79 -17.94 -16.55
C THR A 431 25.20 -18.35 -16.99
N LYS A 432 26.04 -17.41 -17.44
CA LYS A 432 27.44 -17.72 -17.78
C LYS A 432 28.26 -18.17 -16.57
N GLN A 433 28.06 -17.56 -15.39
CA GLN A 433 28.70 -18.04 -14.17
C GLN A 433 28.29 -19.48 -13.83
N PHE A 434 27.02 -19.81 -14.01
CA PHE A 434 26.54 -21.19 -13.83
C PHE A 434 27.17 -22.15 -14.85
N GLU A 435 27.26 -21.78 -16.13
CA GLU A 435 27.93 -22.58 -17.16
C GLU A 435 29.43 -22.79 -16.87
N MET A 436 30.07 -21.86 -16.17
CA MET A 436 31.46 -21.97 -15.70
C MET A 436 31.62 -22.82 -14.43
N GLY A 437 30.53 -23.26 -13.81
CA GLY A 437 30.54 -24.02 -12.55
C GLY A 437 30.87 -23.17 -11.31
N GLU A 438 30.69 -21.84 -11.40
CA GLU A 438 30.97 -20.93 -10.26
C GLU A 438 29.80 -20.86 -9.26
N ILE A 439 28.59 -21.22 -9.70
CA ILE A 439 27.37 -21.20 -8.89
C ILE A 439 26.55 -22.47 -9.12
N GLU A 440 25.73 -22.82 -8.13
CA GLU A 440 24.82 -23.97 -8.18
C GLU A 440 23.49 -23.63 -8.85
N VAL A 441 22.73 -24.67 -9.24
CA VAL A 441 21.43 -24.52 -9.91
C VAL A 441 20.42 -23.72 -9.07
N ASP A 442 20.44 -23.91 -7.74
CA ASP A 442 19.55 -23.19 -6.81
C ASP A 442 19.76 -21.66 -6.86
N GLU A 443 20.99 -21.21 -7.07
CA GLU A 443 21.30 -19.77 -7.18
C GLU A 443 20.81 -19.23 -8.54
N LEU A 444 21.01 -20.00 -9.61
CA LEU A 444 20.49 -19.64 -10.93
C LEU A 444 18.96 -19.54 -10.93
N GLU A 445 18.27 -20.50 -10.32
CA GLU A 445 16.80 -20.51 -10.24
C GLU A 445 16.26 -19.29 -9.48
N LYS A 446 16.91 -18.90 -8.36
CA LYS A 446 16.56 -17.68 -7.61
C LYS A 446 16.69 -16.41 -8.44
N VAL A 447 17.68 -16.36 -9.33
CA VAL A 447 17.88 -15.24 -10.25
C VAL A 447 16.86 -15.31 -11.38
N GLN A 448 16.63 -16.47 -11.99
CA GLN A 448 15.62 -16.63 -13.05
C GLN A 448 14.19 -16.39 -12.55
N ALA A 449 13.93 -16.54 -11.24
CA ALA A 449 12.67 -16.17 -10.59
C ALA A 449 12.35 -14.67 -10.70
N LYS A 450 13.35 -13.78 -10.89
CA LYS A 450 13.15 -12.33 -10.90
C LYS A 450 12.27 -11.88 -12.08
N ASP A 451 11.23 -11.11 -11.77
CA ASP A 451 10.28 -10.56 -12.74
C ASP A 451 10.43 -9.03 -12.91
N CYS A 452 10.02 -8.51 -14.07
CA CYS A 452 10.07 -7.10 -14.40
C CYS A 452 8.87 -6.33 -13.82
N LEU A 453 8.95 -6.01 -12.54
CA LEU A 453 7.88 -5.29 -11.82
C LEU A 453 7.56 -3.90 -12.42
N CYS A 454 8.54 -3.18 -12.98
CA CYS A 454 8.33 -1.83 -13.52
C CYS A 454 7.37 -1.79 -14.72
N GLU A 455 7.41 -2.82 -15.58
CA GLU A 455 6.52 -2.89 -16.74
C GLU A 455 5.22 -3.60 -16.33
N GLY A 456 5.34 -4.77 -15.70
CA GLY A 456 4.20 -5.62 -15.37
C GLY A 456 3.21 -5.01 -14.39
N LEU A 457 3.65 -4.21 -13.42
CA LEU A 457 2.74 -3.51 -12.49
C LEU A 457 2.15 -2.22 -13.09
N SER A 458 2.68 -1.72 -14.21
CA SER A 458 2.23 -0.48 -14.86
C SER A 458 1.24 -0.72 -16.01
N ALA A 459 1.42 -1.82 -16.74
CA ALA A 459 0.59 -2.22 -17.87
C ALA A 459 -0.94 -2.29 -17.59
N PRO A 460 -1.41 -2.75 -16.41
CA PRO A 460 -2.84 -2.93 -16.14
C PRO A 460 -3.67 -1.67 -16.35
N ALA A 461 -3.16 -0.51 -15.93
CA ALA A 461 -3.90 0.75 -16.04
C ALA A 461 -4.13 1.18 -17.49
N ILE A 462 -3.10 1.03 -18.32
CA ILE A 462 -3.15 1.37 -19.75
C ILE A 462 -4.06 0.38 -20.48
N LEU A 463 -3.94 -0.92 -20.18
CA LEU A 463 -4.78 -1.97 -20.77
C LEU A 463 -6.25 -1.84 -20.37
N ALA A 464 -6.53 -1.52 -19.10
CA ALA A 464 -7.89 -1.29 -18.61
C ALA A 464 -8.55 -0.06 -19.25
N ALA A 465 -7.76 0.93 -19.68
CA ALA A 465 -8.22 2.07 -20.47
C ALA A 465 -8.46 1.75 -21.95
N GLY A 466 -8.19 0.51 -22.40
CA GLY A 466 -8.30 0.10 -23.81
C GLY A 466 -7.11 0.50 -24.67
N GLU A 467 -6.02 0.98 -24.06
CA GLU A 467 -4.82 1.45 -24.74
C GLU A 467 -3.72 0.39 -24.75
N THR A 468 -2.67 0.62 -25.55
CA THR A 468 -1.52 -0.30 -25.63
C THR A 468 -0.31 0.25 -24.88
N PRO A 469 0.25 -0.49 -23.90
CA PRO A 469 1.49 -0.11 -23.24
C PRO A 469 2.64 0.10 -24.22
N ARG A 470 3.58 0.98 -23.87
CA ARG A 470 4.76 1.27 -24.70
C ARG A 470 5.48 -0.02 -25.09
N ARG A 471 5.94 -0.08 -26.35
CA ARG A 471 6.65 -1.25 -26.92
C ARG A 471 5.84 -2.55 -26.87
N ASN A 472 4.51 -2.46 -26.78
CA ASN A 472 3.59 -3.59 -26.72
C ASN A 472 3.87 -4.56 -25.55
N LEU A 473 4.34 -4.02 -24.41
CA LEU A 473 4.62 -4.79 -23.20
C LEU A 473 3.32 -5.04 -22.43
N ARG A 474 2.52 -6.00 -22.90
CA ARG A 474 1.18 -6.30 -22.37
C ARG A 474 1.16 -7.28 -21.18
N ALA A 475 2.29 -7.90 -20.85
CA ALA A 475 2.34 -8.86 -19.75
C ALA A 475 2.15 -8.14 -18.41
N VAL A 476 1.25 -8.65 -17.59
CA VAL A 476 0.82 -8.05 -16.33
C VAL A 476 1.35 -8.87 -15.15
N THR A 477 1.99 -8.18 -14.22
CA THR A 477 2.37 -8.71 -12.91
C THR A 477 1.35 -8.24 -11.89
N ILE A 478 0.88 -9.11 -11.01
CA ILE A 478 -0.06 -8.77 -9.93
C ILE A 478 0.38 -9.38 -8.61
N CYS A 479 0.21 -8.63 -7.52
CA CYS A 479 0.70 -8.99 -6.20
C CYS A 479 -0.38 -8.91 -5.11
N PRO A 480 -1.50 -9.64 -5.26
CA PRO A 480 -2.58 -9.60 -4.28
C PRO A 480 -2.14 -10.27 -2.97
N GLY A 481 -2.70 -9.81 -1.85
CA GLY A 481 -2.54 -10.48 -0.57
C GLY A 481 -3.23 -11.85 -0.58
N PRO A 482 -2.78 -12.79 0.26
CA PRO A 482 -3.21 -14.19 0.23
C PRO A 482 -4.70 -14.39 0.57
N ASN A 483 -5.34 -13.39 1.17
CA ASN A 483 -6.77 -13.43 1.48
C ASN A 483 -7.67 -13.25 0.26
N LEU A 484 -7.14 -12.74 -0.86
CA LEU A 484 -7.95 -12.56 -2.07
C LEU A 484 -8.47 -13.90 -2.62
N ALA A 485 -7.77 -15.00 -2.35
CA ALA A 485 -8.16 -16.35 -2.76
C ALA A 485 -9.56 -16.79 -2.29
N TYR A 486 -10.09 -16.15 -1.24
CA TYR A 486 -11.38 -16.46 -0.63
C TYR A 486 -12.52 -15.57 -1.16
N PHE A 487 -12.22 -14.56 -1.97
CA PHE A 487 -13.23 -13.72 -2.63
C PHE A 487 -13.56 -14.35 -3.99
N LYS A 488 -14.86 -14.53 -4.26
CA LYS A 488 -15.37 -15.15 -5.49
C LYS A 488 -16.31 -14.19 -6.20
N GLY A 489 -15.83 -13.57 -7.26
CA GLY A 489 -16.62 -12.64 -8.08
C GLY A 489 -16.01 -11.25 -8.16
N THR A 490 -16.64 -10.43 -8.98
CA THR A 490 -16.43 -8.99 -9.05
C THR A 490 -17.52 -8.29 -8.27
N PHE A 491 -17.22 -7.15 -7.67
CA PHE A 491 -18.15 -6.41 -6.83
C PHE A 491 -18.25 -4.96 -7.32
N SER A 492 -19.44 -4.39 -7.22
CA SER A 492 -19.63 -2.94 -7.36
C SER A 492 -18.95 -2.21 -6.19
N LEU A 493 -18.74 -0.90 -6.35
CA LEU A 493 -18.21 -0.07 -5.26
C LEU A 493 -19.14 -0.15 -4.04
N LYS A 494 -20.46 -0.12 -4.28
CA LYS A 494 -21.48 -0.20 -3.23
C LYS A 494 -21.41 -1.51 -2.46
N GLU A 495 -21.36 -2.66 -3.13
CA GLU A 495 -21.28 -3.96 -2.46
C GLU A 495 -20.03 -4.08 -1.57
N MET A 496 -18.87 -3.62 -2.06
CA MET A 496 -17.64 -3.65 -1.25
C MET A 496 -17.72 -2.68 -0.07
N THR A 497 -18.23 -1.47 -0.27
CA THR A 497 -18.38 -0.49 0.82
C THR A 497 -19.40 -0.95 1.87
N ASP A 498 -20.55 -1.47 1.45
CA ASP A 498 -21.57 -2.03 2.34
C ASP A 498 -21.02 -3.26 3.10
N HIS A 499 -20.15 -4.05 2.46
CA HIS A 499 -19.43 -5.15 3.11
C HIS A 499 -18.46 -4.72 4.19
N ILE A 500 -17.73 -3.62 3.98
CA ILE A 500 -16.85 -3.05 4.99
C ILE A 500 -17.66 -2.54 6.19
N TYR A 501 -18.81 -1.91 5.92
CA TYR A 501 -19.69 -1.38 6.97
C TYR A 501 -20.66 -2.39 7.59
N GLY A 502 -20.69 -3.64 7.08
CA GLY A 502 -21.59 -4.68 7.58
C GLY A 502 -23.06 -4.52 7.18
N LYS A 503 -23.39 -3.61 6.26
CA LYS A 503 -24.76 -3.47 5.70
C LYS A 503 -25.11 -4.60 4.72
N PHE A 504 -24.08 -5.13 4.08
CA PHE A 504 -24.12 -6.28 3.19
C PHE A 504 -22.99 -7.22 3.60
N SER A 505 -23.08 -8.50 3.28
CA SER A 505 -21.96 -9.42 3.50
C SER A 505 -21.70 -10.15 2.19
N LEU A 506 -20.52 -9.91 1.61
CA LEU A 506 -20.08 -10.64 0.42
C LEU A 506 -20.02 -12.13 0.76
N LYS A 507 -20.44 -12.97 -0.17
CA LYS A 507 -20.33 -14.42 -0.02
C LYS A 507 -18.87 -14.85 -0.22
N LEU A 508 -18.13 -14.89 0.88
CA LEU A 508 -16.76 -15.40 0.90
C LEU A 508 -16.75 -16.94 0.98
N ASP A 509 -15.63 -17.55 0.58
CA ASP A 509 -15.37 -18.97 0.79
C ASP A 509 -15.45 -19.30 2.30
N THR A 510 -16.24 -20.31 2.67
CA THR A 510 -16.51 -20.71 4.07
C THR A 510 -15.26 -21.19 4.82
N GLU A 511 -14.23 -21.58 4.08
CA GLU A 511 -12.93 -21.96 4.62
C GLU A 511 -12.00 -20.75 4.85
N ARG A 512 -12.47 -19.51 4.63
CA ARG A 512 -11.72 -18.32 5.01
C ARG A 512 -11.44 -18.34 6.51
N PRO A 513 -10.17 -18.36 6.94
CA PRO A 513 -9.83 -18.14 8.34
C PRO A 513 -9.92 -16.64 8.67
N HIS A 514 -10.16 -16.32 9.94
CA HIS A 514 -10.03 -14.96 10.46
C HIS A 514 -8.62 -14.41 10.17
N PHE A 515 -8.47 -13.11 9.92
CA PHE A 515 -7.20 -12.53 9.46
C PHE A 515 -6.01 -12.79 10.41
N PHE A 516 -6.23 -12.81 11.74
CA PHE A 516 -5.21 -13.24 12.72
C PHE A 516 -4.76 -14.70 12.52
N VAL A 517 -5.70 -15.62 12.32
CA VAL A 517 -5.37 -17.02 12.04
C VAL A 517 -4.62 -17.11 10.71
N LYS A 518 -5.07 -16.36 9.69
CA LYS A 518 -4.38 -16.36 8.39
C LYS A 518 -2.94 -15.86 8.51
N GLU A 519 -2.73 -14.76 9.22
CA GLU A 519 -1.39 -14.23 9.47
C GLU A 519 -0.52 -15.30 10.15
N LEU A 520 -1.02 -15.91 11.23
CA LEU A 520 -0.28 -16.96 11.92
C LEU A 520 0.06 -18.14 11.00
N GLN A 521 -0.87 -18.61 10.17
CA GLN A 521 -0.60 -19.67 9.18
C GLN A 521 0.53 -19.29 8.22
N LEU A 522 0.59 -18.03 7.78
CA LEU A 522 1.65 -17.54 6.90
C LEU A 522 3.00 -17.51 7.61
N TYR A 523 3.03 -17.06 8.88
CA TYR A 523 4.24 -17.08 9.70
C TYR A 523 4.73 -18.51 10.00
N VAL A 524 3.82 -19.45 10.28
CA VAL A 524 4.17 -20.88 10.48
C VAL A 524 4.74 -21.48 9.20
N THR A 525 4.11 -21.18 8.05
CA THR A 525 4.62 -21.63 6.74
C THR A 525 6.02 -21.05 6.45
N TYR A 526 6.22 -19.77 6.75
CA TYR A 526 7.52 -19.11 6.61
C TYR A 526 8.57 -19.76 7.52
N LEU A 527 8.27 -19.93 8.81
CA LEU A 527 9.17 -20.55 9.77
C LEU A 527 9.55 -21.98 9.35
N LYS A 528 8.59 -22.77 8.88
CA LYS A 528 8.85 -24.12 8.35
C LYS A 528 9.89 -24.10 7.22
N LYS A 529 9.74 -23.19 6.25
CA LYS A 529 10.70 -23.02 5.15
C LYS A 529 12.09 -22.62 5.67
N GLU A 530 12.17 -21.78 6.70
CA GLU A 530 13.44 -21.39 7.33
C GLU A 530 14.16 -22.58 7.98
N PHE A 531 13.41 -23.51 8.60
CA PHE A 531 13.94 -24.77 9.14
C PHE A 531 14.41 -25.75 8.06
N GLU A 532 13.75 -25.78 6.89
CA GLU A 532 14.05 -26.71 5.78
C GLU A 532 15.23 -26.25 4.89
N THR A 533 15.63 -24.98 4.94
CA THR A 533 16.64 -24.42 4.04
C THR A 533 18.06 -24.93 4.37
N LYS A 534 18.70 -25.66 3.43
CA LYS A 534 20.08 -26.23 3.52
C LYS A 534 21.14 -25.14 3.81
N PHE A 535 22.18 -25.49 4.58
CA PHE A 535 23.05 -24.48 5.25
C PHE A 535 24.51 -24.46 4.76
N THR A 536 25.03 -23.25 4.55
CA THR A 536 26.46 -22.93 4.30
C THR A 536 27.07 -22.01 5.39
N GLU A 537 26.28 -21.49 6.35
CA GLU A 537 26.71 -20.56 7.41
C GLU A 537 26.79 -21.20 8.82
N LYS A 538 27.36 -20.45 9.78
CA LYS A 538 27.51 -20.84 11.20
C LYS A 538 26.17 -21.15 11.88
N ILE A 539 25.86 -22.44 11.98
CA ILE A 539 24.68 -23.07 12.57
C ILE A 539 24.11 -22.32 13.80
N VAL A 540 24.95 -21.99 14.80
CA VAL A 540 24.54 -21.38 16.08
C VAL A 540 23.75 -20.08 15.97
N LYS A 541 24.06 -19.19 15.02
CA LYS A 541 23.31 -17.91 14.88
C LYS A 541 21.89 -18.12 14.36
N LYS A 542 21.71 -19.13 13.51
CA LYS A 542 20.40 -19.45 12.93
C LYS A 542 19.52 -20.19 13.93
N GLU A 543 20.08 -21.05 14.78
CA GLU A 543 19.35 -21.67 15.89
C GLU A 543 18.72 -20.62 16.81
N ALA A 544 19.51 -19.65 17.27
CA ALA A 544 19.02 -18.57 18.12
C ALA A 544 17.92 -17.72 17.44
N TYR A 545 18.05 -17.48 16.13
CA TYR A 545 17.02 -16.79 15.34
C TYR A 545 15.73 -17.60 15.28
N LEU A 546 15.80 -18.88 14.94
CA LEU A 546 14.64 -19.77 14.83
C LEU A 546 13.94 -19.95 16.18
N ASP A 547 14.71 -20.08 17.26
CA ASP A 547 14.17 -20.17 18.63
C ASP A 547 13.46 -18.88 19.04
N LYS A 548 14.07 -17.73 18.79
CA LYS A 548 13.44 -16.42 19.04
C LYS A 548 12.14 -16.30 18.26
N PHE A 549 12.15 -16.62 16.97
CA PHE A 549 10.98 -16.56 16.10
C PHE A 549 9.86 -17.46 16.61
N ARG A 550 10.18 -18.71 16.95
CA ARG A 550 9.26 -19.69 17.52
C ARG A 550 8.63 -19.18 18.82
N ASN A 551 9.44 -18.67 19.74
CA ASN A 551 8.97 -18.18 21.03
C ASN A 551 8.02 -16.98 20.86
N ASN A 552 8.38 -16.02 19.99
CA ASN A 552 7.53 -14.87 19.69
C ASN A 552 6.17 -15.29 19.11
N LEU A 553 6.12 -16.33 18.24
CA LEU A 553 4.84 -16.86 17.75
C LEU A 553 4.01 -17.51 18.86
N ILE A 554 4.64 -18.28 19.76
CA ILE A 554 3.94 -18.93 20.88
C ILE A 554 3.35 -17.88 21.83
N GLU A 555 4.11 -16.82 22.13
CA GLU A 555 3.63 -15.67 22.92
C GLU A 555 2.47 -14.96 22.21
N GLY A 556 2.58 -14.71 20.91
CA GLY A 556 1.50 -14.12 20.11
C GLY A 556 0.23 -14.98 20.09
N ILE A 557 0.36 -16.31 20.05
CA ILE A 557 -0.78 -17.23 20.21
C ILE A 557 -1.42 -17.09 21.60
N GLY A 558 -0.61 -16.98 22.65
CA GLY A 558 -1.10 -16.74 24.01
C GLY A 558 -1.96 -15.48 24.08
N TYR A 559 -1.46 -14.37 23.53
CA TYR A 559 -2.21 -13.11 23.43
C TYR A 559 -3.54 -13.28 22.67
N TYR A 560 -3.54 -13.97 21.52
CA TYR A 560 -4.80 -14.23 20.79
C TYR A 560 -5.80 -15.08 21.58
N GLN A 561 -5.34 -16.05 22.37
CA GLN A 561 -6.21 -16.86 23.22
C GLN A 561 -6.88 -16.04 24.34
N GLU A 562 -6.19 -15.01 24.84
CA GLU A 562 -6.74 -14.07 25.83
C GLU A 562 -7.79 -13.14 25.20
N ILE A 563 -7.52 -12.59 24.00
CA ILE A 563 -8.48 -11.71 23.30
C ILE A 563 -9.79 -12.44 23.02
N ILE A 564 -9.74 -13.61 22.38
CA ILE A 564 -10.95 -14.34 21.99
C ILE A 564 -11.77 -14.83 23.19
N SER A 565 -11.21 -14.76 24.40
CA SER A 565 -11.90 -15.06 25.64
C SER A 565 -12.49 -13.81 26.33
N SER A 566 -11.99 -12.62 25.99
CA SER A 566 -12.36 -11.35 26.62
C SER A 566 -13.19 -10.43 25.73
N VAL A 567 -13.18 -10.63 24.41
CA VAL A 567 -13.85 -9.74 23.44
C VAL A 567 -14.86 -10.54 22.61
N GLN A 568 -16.14 -10.16 22.68
CA GLN A 568 -17.22 -10.75 21.85
C GLN A 568 -17.48 -9.88 20.61
N VAL A 569 -16.57 -9.88 19.63
CA VAL A 569 -16.79 -9.18 18.34
C VAL A 569 -17.33 -10.12 17.24
N ASP A 570 -17.15 -11.43 17.41
CA ASP A 570 -17.58 -12.46 16.47
C ASP A 570 -18.57 -13.44 17.10
N SER A 571 -19.20 -14.28 16.27
CA SER A 571 -20.08 -15.35 16.75
C SER A 571 -19.30 -16.40 17.55
N GLU A 572 -19.98 -17.07 18.49
CA GLU A 572 -19.38 -18.16 19.28
C GLU A 572 -18.72 -19.24 18.40
N ASP A 573 -19.35 -19.58 17.27
CA ASP A 573 -18.80 -20.56 16.32
C ASP A 573 -17.45 -20.13 15.73
N ILE A 574 -17.31 -18.85 15.37
CA ILE A 574 -16.04 -18.30 14.84
C ILE A 574 -14.97 -18.34 15.93
N LEU A 575 -15.31 -17.92 17.15
CA LEU A 575 -14.39 -17.93 18.29
C LEU A 575 -13.92 -19.35 18.63
N GLN A 576 -14.81 -20.35 18.61
CA GLN A 576 -14.44 -21.76 18.81
C GLN A 576 -13.56 -22.29 17.68
N LYS A 577 -13.87 -21.95 16.43
CA LYS A 577 -13.02 -22.30 15.27
C LYS A 577 -11.62 -21.72 15.41
N MET A 578 -11.50 -20.43 15.78
CA MET A 578 -10.22 -19.78 16.03
C MET A 578 -9.43 -20.45 17.16
N LYS A 579 -10.08 -20.77 18.29
CA LYS A 579 -9.46 -21.52 19.41
C LYS A 579 -8.82 -22.83 18.93
N GLY A 580 -9.57 -23.63 18.18
CA GLY A 580 -9.06 -24.89 17.63
C GLY A 580 -7.88 -24.69 16.67
N GLN A 581 -7.96 -23.69 15.78
CA GLN A 581 -6.90 -23.36 14.84
C GLN A 581 -5.61 -22.89 15.54
N PHE A 582 -5.72 -22.05 16.56
CA PHE A 582 -4.56 -21.62 17.35
C PHE A 582 -3.89 -22.78 18.09
N MET A 583 -4.66 -23.70 18.68
CA MET A 583 -4.10 -24.90 19.32
C MET A 583 -3.39 -25.80 18.32
N SER A 584 -3.95 -25.99 17.12
CA SER A 584 -3.33 -26.79 16.07
C SER A 584 -2.00 -26.17 15.60
N LEU A 585 -1.99 -24.86 15.32
CA LEU A 585 -0.79 -24.15 14.86
C LEU A 585 0.29 -24.10 15.94
N LYS A 586 -0.09 -23.94 17.21
CA LYS A 586 0.86 -24.03 18.33
C LYS A 586 1.58 -25.38 18.38
N LYS A 587 0.83 -26.49 18.26
CA LYS A 587 1.42 -27.84 18.22
C LYS A 587 2.35 -28.04 17.03
N GLU A 588 1.99 -27.49 15.86
CA GLU A 588 2.84 -27.54 14.67
C GLU A 588 4.16 -26.80 14.92
N ILE A 589 4.11 -25.58 15.45
CA ILE A 589 5.29 -24.78 15.80
C ILE A 589 6.20 -25.53 16.81
N GLU A 590 5.60 -26.13 17.84
CA GLU A 590 6.32 -26.89 18.87
C GLU A 590 6.99 -28.16 18.30
N SER A 591 6.46 -28.71 17.20
CA SER A 591 7.03 -29.88 16.52
C SER A 591 8.24 -29.57 15.63
N PHE A 592 8.48 -28.30 15.30
CA PHE A 592 9.61 -27.91 14.46
C PHE A 592 10.93 -28.19 15.18
N SER A 593 11.78 -28.95 14.50
CA SER A 593 13.13 -29.31 14.91
C SER A 593 14.07 -29.16 13.72
N LEU A 594 15.34 -28.88 13.99
CA LEU A 594 16.34 -28.87 12.93
C LEU A 594 16.48 -30.27 12.36
N PRO A 595 16.71 -30.42 11.04
CA PRO A 595 17.08 -31.72 10.49
C PRO A 595 18.29 -32.25 11.26
N LEU A 596 18.19 -33.46 11.81
CA LEU A 596 19.37 -34.19 12.28
C LEU A 596 20.36 -34.20 11.12
N ASN A 597 21.58 -33.68 11.35
CA ASN A 597 22.65 -33.68 10.36
C ASN A 597 22.68 -35.05 9.70
N ALA A 598 22.36 -35.12 8.40
CA ALA A 598 22.83 -36.23 7.60
C ALA A 598 24.36 -36.19 7.76
N GLU A 599 24.92 -37.28 8.28
CA GLU A 599 26.35 -37.44 8.47
C GLU A 599 27.07 -36.94 7.23
N ILE A 600 28.06 -36.08 7.45
CA ILE A 600 29.05 -35.75 6.43
C ILE A 600 29.67 -37.09 6.04
N VAL A 601 29.34 -37.60 4.86
CA VAL A 601 30.08 -38.67 4.18
C VAL A 601 30.71 -38.08 2.93
#